data_AF-A0A654T9H9-F1
#
_entry.id   AF-A0A654T9H9-F1
#
_cell.length_a   1.000
_cell.length_b   1.000
_cell.length_c   1.000
_cell.angle_alpha   90.00
_cell.angle_beta   90.00
_cell.angle_gamma   90.00
#
_symmetry.space_group_name_H-M   'P 1'
#
loop_
_entity.id
_entity.type
_entity.pdbx_description
1 polymer ?
#
loop_
_entity_poly.entity_id
_entity_poly.type
_entity_poly.pdbx_seq_one_letter_code
_entity_poly.pdbx_strand_id
1 'polypeptide(L)'
;MAIGQKGTTIAAVRRTLEEGGAMDYTTIVAAAASESAGFKWLAPYTGSAIAQHWMYEGKHVLIIFDDLTKQAEAYRAISLLLRRPPGREAYPGDVFYLHSRLLERCAKLSDDLGGGSLTGLPIIETKANDISAYIPTNVISITDGQCFLETDLFNQGVRPAINVGVSVSRVGGAAQIKAMKEVAGSLRLDLSQYRELEAFAAFASDLDAASKAQLERGARLVELLKQPQSQPMPVEEQVVSIFLGTGGHLDSVPVEDVRRFETELLDHMRASEEEILTEIRDSQKLTEEAADKLTEVIKNFKKGFAATGGGSVVPDEHVEALDEDKLAKEAVKVKKPAPKKKK
;
A
#
# COMPACT_ATOMS: atom_id res chain seq x y z
N MET A 1 10.63 -14.02 -13.19
CA MET A 1 10.99 -14.21 -14.60
C MET A 1 11.57 -12.92 -15.10
N ALA A 2 12.84 -12.89 -15.51
CA ALA A 2 13.48 -11.71 -16.06
C ALA A 2 13.55 -11.83 -17.58
N ILE A 3 12.78 -11.02 -18.30
CA ILE A 3 12.57 -11.09 -19.75
C ILE A 3 13.16 -9.83 -20.38
N GLY A 4 14.20 -9.98 -21.18
CA GLY A 4 14.86 -8.85 -21.83
C GLY A 4 15.54 -7.87 -20.87
N GLN A 5 15.75 -8.25 -19.61
CA GLN A 5 16.46 -7.44 -18.62
C GLN A 5 17.97 -7.48 -18.86
N LYS A 6 18.68 -6.44 -18.41
CA LYS A 6 20.14 -6.41 -18.45
C LYS A 6 20.70 -7.43 -17.45
N GLY A 7 21.76 -8.14 -17.82
CA GLY A 7 22.38 -9.14 -16.96
C GLY A 7 22.82 -8.58 -15.60
N THR A 8 23.31 -7.33 -15.57
CA THR A 8 23.67 -6.63 -14.33
C THR A 8 22.46 -6.34 -13.44
N THR A 9 21.30 -6.00 -14.01
CA THR A 9 20.05 -5.81 -13.25
C THR A 9 19.58 -7.12 -12.63
N ILE A 10 19.63 -8.22 -13.39
CA ILE A 10 19.28 -9.56 -12.88
C ILE A 10 20.21 -9.96 -11.74
N ALA A 11 21.52 -9.73 -11.89
CA ALA A 11 22.49 -10.00 -10.84
C ALA A 11 22.26 -9.14 -9.58
N ALA A 12 21.88 -7.87 -9.75
CA ALA A 12 21.52 -7.00 -8.63
C ALA A 12 20.28 -7.52 -7.88
N VAL A 13 19.22 -7.89 -8.59
CA VAL A 13 18.01 -8.50 -7.98
C VAL A 13 18.36 -9.79 -7.25
N ARG A 14 19.14 -10.67 -7.88
CA ARG A 14 19.62 -11.90 -7.23
C ARG A 14 20.36 -11.59 -5.93
N ARG A 15 21.29 -10.64 -5.95
CA ARG A 15 22.04 -10.24 -4.76
C ARG A 15 21.13 -9.73 -3.65
N THR A 16 20.15 -8.88 -3.96
CA THR A 16 19.17 -8.41 -2.97
C THR A 16 18.35 -9.56 -2.39
N LEU A 17 17.98 -10.55 -3.20
CA LEU A 17 17.29 -11.75 -2.72
C LEU A 17 18.20 -12.62 -1.84
N GLU A 18 19.49 -12.74 -2.17
CA GLU A 18 20.48 -13.45 -1.33
C GLU A 18 20.69 -12.75 0.01
N GLU A 19 20.86 -11.43 0.01
CA GLU A 19 21.02 -10.60 1.22
C GLU A 19 19.78 -10.69 2.14
N GLY A 20 18.59 -10.85 1.56
CA GLY A 20 17.34 -11.05 2.30
C GLY A 20 16.99 -12.51 2.61
N GLY A 21 17.84 -13.49 2.26
CA GLY A 21 17.57 -14.92 2.47
C GLY A 21 16.46 -15.51 1.59
N ALA A 22 15.97 -14.77 0.59
CA ALA A 22 14.84 -15.18 -0.25
C ALA A 22 15.22 -16.20 -1.34
N MET A 23 16.52 -16.38 -1.62
CA MET A 23 16.97 -17.33 -2.65
C MET A 23 16.72 -18.79 -2.28
N ASP A 24 16.55 -19.12 -1.01
CA ASP A 24 16.27 -20.49 -0.54
C ASP A 24 14.94 -21.04 -1.10
N TYR A 25 14.00 -20.15 -1.43
CA TYR A 25 12.69 -20.48 -1.98
C TYR A 25 12.40 -19.78 -3.32
N THR A 26 13.39 -19.14 -3.95
CA THR A 26 13.20 -18.38 -5.19
C THR A 26 13.97 -19.00 -6.36
N THR A 27 13.29 -19.19 -7.49
CA THR A 27 13.91 -19.55 -8.77
C THR A 27 13.86 -18.37 -9.74
N ILE A 28 15.01 -18.04 -10.34
CA ILE A 28 15.12 -17.00 -11.37
C ILE A 28 15.26 -17.68 -12.74
N VAL A 29 14.22 -17.58 -13.58
CA VAL A 29 14.37 -17.83 -15.02
C VAL A 29 14.78 -16.51 -15.68
N ALA A 30 15.98 -16.51 -16.24
CA ALA A 30 16.58 -15.35 -16.87
C ALA A 30 16.62 -15.55 -18.39
N ALA A 31 15.97 -14.66 -19.13
CA ALA A 31 16.15 -14.48 -20.55
C ALA A 31 16.70 -13.07 -20.81
N ALA A 32 18.02 -12.91 -20.79
CA ALA A 32 18.65 -11.58 -20.83
C ALA A 32 18.43 -10.86 -22.17
N ALA A 33 18.59 -9.54 -22.18
CA ALA A 33 18.45 -8.71 -23.40
C ALA A 33 19.32 -9.21 -24.57
N SER A 34 20.52 -9.71 -24.26
CA SER A 34 21.51 -10.25 -25.21
C SER A 34 21.09 -11.55 -25.88
N GLU A 35 20.09 -12.24 -25.36
CA GLU A 35 19.65 -13.52 -25.89
C GLU A 35 18.64 -13.37 -27.04
N SER A 36 18.42 -14.49 -27.75
CA SER A 36 17.51 -14.53 -28.88
C SER A 36 16.08 -14.16 -28.49
N ALA A 37 15.29 -13.68 -29.47
CA ALA A 37 13.87 -13.42 -29.25
C ALA A 37 13.11 -14.68 -28.79
N GLY A 38 13.57 -15.88 -29.20
CA GLY A 38 12.98 -17.15 -28.78
C GLY A 38 13.05 -17.37 -27.27
N PHE A 39 14.19 -17.10 -26.64
CA PHE A 39 14.35 -17.24 -25.19
C PHE A 39 13.48 -16.24 -24.43
N LYS A 40 13.46 -14.98 -24.88
CA LYS A 40 12.61 -13.93 -24.30
C LYS A 40 11.12 -14.27 -24.41
N TRP A 41 10.70 -14.86 -25.53
CA TRP A 41 9.32 -15.31 -25.74
C TRP A 41 8.95 -16.52 -24.86
N LEU A 42 9.85 -17.49 -24.68
CA LEU A 42 9.56 -18.75 -23.98
C LEU A 42 9.82 -18.73 -22.47
N ALA A 43 10.61 -17.78 -21.96
CA ALA A 43 10.94 -17.71 -20.53
C ALA A 43 9.69 -17.69 -19.62
N PRO A 44 8.63 -16.91 -19.92
CA PRO A 44 7.42 -16.93 -19.09
C PRO A 44 6.73 -18.30 -19.07
N TYR A 45 6.66 -18.99 -20.21
CA TYR A 45 6.04 -20.32 -20.26
C TYR A 45 6.83 -21.37 -19.47
N THR A 46 8.17 -21.28 -19.53
CA THR A 46 9.08 -22.14 -18.76
C THR A 46 8.91 -21.90 -17.26
N GLY A 47 8.87 -20.63 -16.87
CA GLY A 47 8.59 -20.22 -15.50
C GLY A 47 7.25 -20.73 -14.98
N SER A 48 6.19 -20.57 -15.76
CA SER A 48 4.88 -21.09 -15.41
C SER A 48 4.85 -22.62 -15.35
N ALA A 49 5.64 -23.34 -16.15
CA ALA A 49 5.71 -24.80 -16.07
C ALA A 49 6.35 -25.28 -14.76
N ILE A 50 7.46 -24.66 -14.36
CA ILE A 50 8.10 -24.91 -13.05
C ILE A 50 7.11 -24.62 -11.92
N ALA A 51 6.46 -23.46 -11.97
CA ALA A 51 5.51 -23.03 -10.94
C ALA A 51 4.27 -23.93 -10.87
N GLN A 52 3.75 -24.40 -12.01
CA GLN A 52 2.62 -25.31 -12.05
C GLN A 52 2.96 -26.69 -11.49
N HIS A 53 4.19 -27.17 -11.64
CA HIS A 53 4.60 -28.44 -11.02
C HIS A 53 4.39 -28.39 -9.51
N TRP A 54 4.89 -27.35 -8.83
CA TRP A 54 4.67 -27.17 -7.39
C TRP A 54 3.21 -26.90 -7.03
N MET A 55 2.48 -26.16 -7.87
CA MET A 55 1.04 -25.91 -7.67
C MET A 55 0.24 -27.23 -7.63
N TYR A 56 0.51 -28.16 -8.57
CA TYR A 56 -0.16 -29.48 -8.60
C TYR A 56 0.34 -30.44 -7.51
N GLU A 57 1.46 -30.14 -6.85
CA GLU A 57 1.90 -30.82 -5.62
C GLU A 57 1.23 -30.24 -4.35
N GLY A 58 0.25 -29.35 -4.51
CA GLY A 58 -0.47 -28.71 -3.40
C GLY A 58 0.29 -27.55 -2.76
N LYS A 59 1.37 -27.05 -3.37
CA LYS A 59 2.11 -25.88 -2.84
C LYS A 59 1.47 -24.57 -3.28
N HIS A 60 1.78 -23.51 -2.52
CA HIS A 60 1.45 -22.13 -2.87
C HIS A 60 2.67 -21.47 -3.52
N VAL A 61 2.50 -20.94 -4.72
CA VAL A 61 3.57 -20.44 -5.56
C VAL A 61 3.26 -19.01 -6.01
N LEU A 62 4.28 -18.17 -6.02
CA LEU A 62 4.24 -16.82 -6.57
C LEU A 62 5.13 -16.74 -7.81
N ILE A 63 4.60 -16.20 -8.90
CA ILE A 63 5.36 -15.95 -10.13
C ILE A 63 5.32 -14.47 -10.50
N ILE A 64 6.49 -13.86 -10.67
CA ILE A 64 6.65 -12.48 -11.13
C ILE A 64 7.12 -12.49 -12.58
N PHE A 65 6.49 -11.74 -13.48
CA PHE A 65 6.90 -11.60 -14.87
C PHE A 65 7.45 -10.20 -15.14
N ASP A 66 8.75 -10.06 -15.35
CA ASP A 66 9.47 -8.78 -15.48
C ASP A 66 10.24 -8.70 -16.82
N ASP A 67 9.65 -8.22 -17.92
CA ASP A 67 8.25 -7.78 -18.04
C ASP A 67 7.59 -8.41 -19.28
N LEU A 68 6.24 -8.42 -19.29
CA LEU A 68 5.49 -9.01 -20.40
C LEU A 68 5.45 -8.08 -21.63
N THR A 69 5.75 -6.79 -21.47
CA THR A 69 5.93 -5.88 -22.61
C THR A 69 7.07 -6.37 -23.51
N LYS A 70 8.23 -6.70 -22.93
CA LYS A 70 9.38 -7.27 -23.63
C LYS A 70 9.10 -8.66 -24.20
N GLN A 71 8.25 -9.46 -23.55
CA GLN A 71 7.78 -10.72 -24.14
C GLN A 71 6.97 -10.48 -25.41
N ALA A 72 6.03 -9.54 -25.39
CA ALA A 72 5.22 -9.19 -26.56
C ALA A 72 6.08 -8.64 -27.70
N GLU A 73 7.07 -7.80 -27.39
CA GLU A 73 8.02 -7.27 -28.38
C GLU A 73 8.87 -8.39 -29.01
N ALA A 74 9.31 -9.37 -28.22
CA ALA A 74 10.02 -10.55 -28.73
C ALA A 74 9.12 -11.40 -29.65
N TYR A 75 7.86 -11.62 -29.26
CA TYR A 75 6.89 -12.37 -30.08
C TYR A 75 6.55 -11.64 -31.38
N ARG A 76 6.45 -10.30 -31.33
CA ARG A 76 6.32 -9.44 -32.52
C ARG A 76 7.50 -9.62 -33.47
N ALA A 77 8.73 -9.56 -32.96
CA ALA A 77 9.93 -9.75 -33.78
C ALA A 77 9.94 -11.10 -34.49
N ILE A 78 9.63 -12.18 -33.76
CA ILE A 78 9.52 -13.54 -34.33
C ILE A 78 8.43 -13.58 -35.41
N SER A 79 7.25 -13.03 -35.14
CA SER A 79 6.11 -13.07 -36.07
C SER A 79 6.39 -12.32 -37.38
N LEU A 80 7.04 -11.16 -37.29
CA LEU A 80 7.43 -10.36 -38.46
C LEU A 80 8.51 -11.08 -39.29
N LEU A 81 9.50 -11.69 -38.64
CA LEU A 81 10.53 -12.49 -39.33
C LEU A 81 9.93 -13.71 -40.05
N LEU A 82 8.89 -14.32 -39.47
CA LEU A 82 8.10 -15.39 -40.08
C LEU A 82 7.10 -14.89 -41.13
N ARG A 83 7.09 -13.58 -41.44
CA ARG A 83 6.20 -12.93 -42.41
C ARG A 83 4.71 -13.14 -42.12
N ARG A 84 4.34 -13.27 -40.84
CA ARG A 84 2.93 -13.25 -40.42
C ARG A 84 2.37 -11.83 -40.57
N PRO A 85 1.10 -11.67 -41.00
CA PRO A 85 0.49 -10.36 -41.13
C PRO A 85 0.39 -9.65 -39.76
N PRO A 86 0.89 -8.42 -39.62
CA PRO A 86 0.80 -7.65 -38.38
C PRO A 86 -0.54 -6.91 -38.24
N GLY A 87 -0.90 -6.56 -37.01
CA GLY A 87 -2.04 -5.73 -36.63
C GLY A 87 -1.61 -4.41 -35.99
N ARG A 88 -2.37 -3.95 -34.97
CA ARG A 88 -2.12 -2.70 -34.24
C ARG A 88 -0.71 -2.69 -33.63
N GLU A 89 0.00 -1.57 -33.76
CA GLU A 89 1.39 -1.39 -33.29
C GLU A 89 2.38 -2.48 -33.78
N ALA A 90 2.07 -3.06 -34.95
CA ALA A 90 2.79 -4.15 -35.59
C ALA A 90 2.82 -5.48 -34.83
N TYR A 91 2.03 -5.65 -33.76
CA TYR A 91 1.91 -6.93 -33.07
C TYR A 91 1.11 -7.95 -33.91
N PRO A 92 1.39 -9.26 -33.77
CA PRO A 92 0.59 -10.29 -34.43
C PRO A 92 -0.83 -10.33 -33.82
N GLY A 93 -1.82 -10.76 -34.62
CA GLY A 93 -3.22 -10.77 -34.19
C GLY A 93 -3.52 -11.66 -32.98
N ASP A 94 -2.66 -12.63 -32.68
CA ASP A 94 -2.76 -13.57 -31.56
C ASP A 94 -1.93 -13.13 -30.33
N VAL A 95 -1.45 -11.88 -30.26
CA VAL A 95 -0.70 -11.38 -29.09
C VAL A 95 -1.55 -11.37 -27.81
N PHE A 96 -2.88 -11.22 -27.93
CA PHE A 96 -3.78 -11.38 -26.80
C PHE A 96 -3.73 -12.81 -26.26
N TYR A 97 -3.82 -13.80 -27.16
CA TYR A 97 -3.76 -15.21 -26.81
C TYR A 97 -2.43 -15.62 -26.18
N LEU A 98 -1.32 -14.96 -26.57
CA LEU A 98 -0.01 -15.14 -25.93
C LEU A 98 -0.08 -14.94 -24.42
N HIS A 99 -0.66 -13.82 -23.97
CA HIS A 99 -0.72 -13.46 -22.55
C HIS A 99 -1.91 -14.11 -21.84
N SER A 100 -3.06 -14.29 -22.48
CA SER A 100 -4.21 -14.93 -21.82
C SER A 100 -3.89 -16.37 -21.46
N ARG A 101 -3.38 -17.19 -22.41
CA ARG A 101 -2.99 -18.58 -22.12
C ARG A 101 -1.82 -18.70 -21.13
N LEU A 102 -1.08 -17.62 -20.92
CA LEU A 102 0.00 -17.57 -19.92
C LEU A 102 -0.56 -17.26 -18.54
N LEU A 103 -1.39 -16.22 -18.42
CA LEU A 103 -1.88 -15.72 -17.15
C LEU A 103 -3.02 -16.57 -16.59
N GLU A 104 -3.90 -17.12 -17.43
CA GLU A 104 -4.96 -18.06 -17.05
C GLU A 104 -4.44 -19.41 -16.52
N ARG A 105 -3.11 -19.63 -16.57
CA ARG A 105 -2.46 -20.77 -15.90
C ARG A 105 -2.28 -20.55 -14.40
N CYS A 106 -2.40 -19.31 -13.94
CA CYS A 106 -2.30 -18.90 -12.55
C CYS A 106 -3.69 -18.99 -11.91
N ALA A 107 -3.89 -19.94 -11.00
CA ALA A 107 -5.17 -20.17 -10.34
C ALA A 107 -4.97 -20.78 -8.95
N LYS A 108 -6.04 -20.82 -8.15
CA LYS A 108 -6.14 -21.69 -6.98
C LYS A 108 -6.89 -22.96 -7.38
N LEU A 109 -6.26 -24.12 -7.19
CA LEU A 109 -6.84 -25.41 -7.44
C LEU A 109 -7.90 -25.75 -6.39
N SER A 110 -8.85 -26.59 -6.78
CA SER A 110 -9.84 -27.18 -5.86
C SER A 110 -9.17 -28.13 -4.87
N ASP A 111 -9.89 -28.46 -3.80
CA ASP A 111 -9.42 -29.42 -2.80
C ASP A 111 -9.16 -30.81 -3.41
N ASP A 112 -9.96 -31.22 -4.40
CA ASP A 112 -9.77 -32.47 -5.16
C ASP A 112 -8.44 -32.53 -5.93
N LEU A 113 -7.90 -31.36 -6.29
CA LEU A 113 -6.62 -31.21 -6.98
C LEU A 113 -5.47 -30.81 -6.03
N GLY A 114 -5.68 -30.98 -4.71
CA GLY A 114 -4.68 -30.73 -3.68
C GLY A 114 -4.62 -29.29 -3.15
N GLY A 115 -5.51 -28.40 -3.58
CA GLY A 115 -5.68 -27.06 -3.02
C GLY A 115 -4.53 -26.06 -3.26
N GLY A 116 -3.51 -26.44 -4.04
CA GLY A 116 -2.37 -25.60 -4.38
C GLY A 116 -2.76 -24.33 -5.16
N SER A 117 -1.87 -23.34 -5.19
CA SER A 117 -2.15 -22.08 -5.89
C SER A 117 -0.95 -21.52 -6.61
N LEU A 118 -1.20 -20.85 -7.74
CA LEU A 118 -0.21 -20.07 -8.47
C LEU A 118 -0.71 -18.63 -8.60
N THR A 119 -0.06 -17.72 -7.87
CA THR A 119 -0.35 -16.27 -7.91
C THR A 119 0.56 -15.60 -8.92
N GLY A 120 0.00 -14.92 -9.92
CA GLY A 120 0.76 -14.19 -10.94
C GLY A 120 0.84 -12.69 -10.67
N LEU A 121 2.05 -12.13 -10.70
CA LEU A 121 2.33 -10.69 -10.68
C LEU A 121 3.02 -10.26 -11.97
N PRO A 122 2.26 -10.02 -13.06
CA PRO A 122 2.82 -9.52 -14.30
C PRO A 122 3.17 -8.03 -14.20
N ILE A 123 4.38 -7.67 -14.63
CA ILE A 123 4.81 -6.29 -14.81
C ILE A 123 4.64 -5.92 -16.28
N ILE A 124 4.09 -4.73 -16.49
CA ILE A 124 3.91 -4.11 -17.81
C ILE A 124 4.54 -2.73 -17.77
N GLU A 125 5.50 -2.51 -18.66
CA GLU A 125 6.05 -1.18 -18.91
C GLU A 125 5.08 -0.41 -19.81
N THR A 126 4.56 0.72 -19.31
CA THR A 126 3.79 1.70 -20.08
C THR A 126 4.73 2.78 -20.62
N LYS A 127 4.45 3.29 -21.82
CA LYS A 127 5.24 4.37 -22.42
C LYS A 127 4.61 5.70 -22.06
N ALA A 128 5.35 6.57 -21.38
CA ALA A 128 4.86 7.89 -20.94
C ALA A 128 3.52 7.82 -20.16
N ASN A 129 3.36 6.80 -19.31
CA ASN A 129 2.15 6.53 -18.54
C ASN A 129 0.88 6.27 -19.40
N ASP A 130 1.02 5.98 -20.70
CA ASP A 130 -0.12 5.66 -21.56
C ASP A 130 -0.65 4.23 -21.32
N ILE A 131 -1.75 4.15 -20.58
CA ILE A 131 -2.47 2.90 -20.29
C ILE A 131 -3.37 2.44 -21.45
N SER A 132 -3.60 3.30 -22.44
CA SER A 132 -4.46 3.03 -23.61
C SER A 132 -3.73 2.32 -24.77
N ALA A 133 -2.41 2.15 -24.62
CA ALA A 133 -1.59 1.38 -25.53
C ALA A 133 -2.07 -0.08 -25.62
N TYR A 134 -1.76 -0.73 -26.74
CA TYR A 134 -2.38 -2.01 -27.08
C TYR A 134 -2.07 -3.14 -26.08
N ILE A 135 -0.81 -3.28 -25.65
CA ILE A 135 -0.41 -4.33 -24.70
C ILE A 135 -0.95 -4.09 -23.29
N PRO A 136 -0.81 -2.88 -22.69
CA PRO A 136 -1.43 -2.58 -21.40
C PRO A 136 -2.94 -2.87 -21.38
N THR A 137 -3.68 -2.40 -22.39
CA THR A 137 -5.13 -2.64 -22.48
C THR A 137 -5.48 -4.13 -22.48
N ASN A 138 -4.75 -4.93 -23.25
CA ASN A 138 -4.96 -6.39 -23.28
C ASN A 138 -4.71 -7.01 -21.91
N VAL A 139 -3.60 -6.68 -21.26
CA VAL A 139 -3.23 -7.31 -19.98
C VAL A 139 -4.17 -6.89 -18.85
N ILE A 140 -4.59 -5.63 -18.81
CA ILE A 140 -5.63 -5.14 -17.86
C ILE A 140 -6.91 -5.97 -17.98
N SER A 141 -7.32 -6.30 -19.21
CA SER A 141 -8.53 -7.12 -19.43
C SER A 141 -8.38 -8.58 -19.01
N ILE A 142 -7.15 -9.08 -18.85
CA ILE A 142 -6.86 -10.45 -18.44
C ILE A 142 -6.69 -10.53 -16.91
N THR A 143 -5.89 -9.64 -16.31
CA THR A 143 -5.48 -9.72 -14.90
C THR A 143 -6.55 -9.28 -13.92
N ASP A 144 -6.73 -10.02 -12.82
CA ASP A 144 -7.75 -9.80 -11.78
C ASP A 144 -7.66 -8.49 -11.00
N GLY A 145 -6.65 -7.68 -11.28
CA GLY A 145 -6.48 -6.36 -10.72
C GLY A 145 -5.20 -5.76 -11.26
N GLN A 146 -4.95 -4.52 -10.89
CA GLN A 146 -3.77 -3.79 -11.30
C GLN A 146 -3.36 -2.78 -10.24
N CYS A 147 -2.05 -2.69 -10.05
CA CYS A 147 -1.39 -1.66 -9.26
C CYS A 147 -0.68 -0.71 -10.23
N PHE A 148 -1.28 0.45 -10.49
CA PHE A 148 -0.67 1.47 -11.33
C PHE A 148 0.34 2.28 -10.54
N LEU A 149 1.57 2.29 -11.03
CA LEU A 149 2.66 3.09 -10.46
C LEU A 149 2.87 4.33 -11.34
N GLU A 150 2.81 5.51 -10.73
CA GLU A 150 2.94 6.78 -11.45
C GLU A 150 4.21 7.55 -11.07
N THR A 151 4.89 8.05 -12.09
CA THR A 151 6.13 8.82 -11.93
C THR A 151 5.92 10.11 -11.12
N ASP A 152 4.78 10.78 -11.28
CA ASP A 152 4.51 12.05 -10.58
C ASP A 152 4.37 11.84 -9.07
N LEU A 153 3.65 10.78 -8.66
CA LEU A 153 3.55 10.37 -7.25
C LEU A 153 4.92 10.01 -6.67
N PHE A 154 5.72 9.28 -7.44
CA PHE A 154 7.07 8.90 -7.02
C PHE A 154 7.98 10.13 -6.78
N ASN A 155 7.88 11.13 -7.65
CA ASN A 155 8.64 12.38 -7.57
C ASN A 155 8.18 13.29 -6.43
N GLN A 156 6.89 13.24 -6.07
CA GLN A 156 6.32 13.91 -4.89
C GLN A 156 6.64 13.21 -3.56
N GLY A 157 7.36 12.08 -3.61
CA GLY A 157 7.78 11.33 -2.42
C GLY A 157 6.72 10.34 -1.91
N VAL A 158 5.65 10.08 -2.66
CA VAL A 158 4.73 8.96 -2.39
C VAL A 158 5.36 7.68 -2.90
N ARG A 159 5.82 6.82 -1.98
CA ARG A 159 6.50 5.57 -2.29
C ARG A 159 5.99 4.48 -1.34
N PRO A 160 5.48 3.33 -1.83
CA PRO A 160 5.26 2.96 -3.24
C PRO A 160 4.30 3.90 -3.96
N ALA A 161 4.59 4.22 -5.24
CA ALA A 161 3.89 5.25 -6.00
C ALA A 161 2.55 4.78 -6.60
N ILE A 162 1.72 4.12 -5.79
CA ILE A 162 0.46 3.52 -6.23
C ILE A 162 -0.61 4.60 -6.41
N ASN A 163 -1.16 4.70 -7.61
CA ASN A 163 -2.35 5.50 -7.86
C ASN A 163 -3.59 4.71 -7.42
N VAL A 164 -4.15 5.08 -6.27
CA VAL A 164 -5.27 4.38 -5.62
C VAL A 164 -6.61 4.53 -6.37
N GLY A 165 -6.76 5.59 -7.18
CA GLY A 165 -7.96 5.84 -7.97
C GLY A 165 -8.07 4.87 -9.15
N VAL A 166 -6.97 4.69 -9.88
CA VAL A 166 -6.92 3.83 -11.08
C VAL A 166 -6.65 2.36 -10.71
N SER A 167 -5.90 2.11 -9.64
CA SER A 167 -5.62 0.75 -9.17
C SER A 167 -6.87 0.06 -8.63
N VAL A 168 -7.00 -1.23 -8.90
CA VAL A 168 -8.16 -2.02 -8.46
C VAL A 168 -7.78 -3.47 -8.26
N SER A 169 -8.47 -4.14 -7.35
CA SER A 169 -8.50 -5.60 -7.22
C SER A 169 -9.94 -6.06 -7.41
N ARG A 170 -10.19 -6.90 -8.41
CA ARG A 170 -11.52 -7.49 -8.69
C ARG A 170 -11.90 -8.56 -7.67
N VAL A 171 -10.91 -9.16 -6.99
CA VAL A 171 -11.13 -10.09 -5.87
C VAL A 171 -11.57 -9.34 -4.60
N GLY A 172 -11.06 -8.11 -4.43
CA GLY A 172 -11.43 -7.23 -3.31
C GLY A 172 -11.10 -7.83 -1.94
N GLY A 173 -11.97 -7.56 -0.96
CA GLY A 173 -11.76 -7.97 0.44
C GLY A 173 -11.84 -9.48 0.70
N ALA A 174 -12.11 -10.31 -0.29
CA ALA A 174 -12.03 -11.77 -0.15
C ALA A 174 -10.57 -12.26 -0.02
N ALA A 175 -9.60 -11.46 -0.47
CA ALA A 175 -8.17 -11.75 -0.33
C ALA A 175 -7.56 -11.20 0.97
N GLN A 176 -8.37 -10.66 1.89
CA GLN A 176 -7.92 -10.05 3.14
C GLN A 176 -8.34 -10.90 4.34
N ILE A 177 -7.54 -10.87 5.41
CA ILE A 177 -7.98 -11.34 6.73
C ILE A 177 -9.11 -10.45 7.25
N LYS A 178 -9.94 -10.97 8.16
CA LYS A 178 -11.12 -10.25 8.66
C LYS A 178 -10.74 -8.92 9.31
N ALA A 179 -9.68 -8.90 10.13
CA ALA A 179 -9.17 -7.69 10.75
C ALA A 179 -8.87 -6.58 9.74
N MET A 180 -8.13 -6.89 8.67
CA MET A 180 -7.78 -5.93 7.62
C MET A 180 -9.01 -5.42 6.86
N LYS A 181 -9.98 -6.31 6.59
CA LYS A 181 -11.22 -5.94 5.91
C LYS A 181 -12.05 -4.95 6.72
N GLU A 182 -12.11 -5.13 8.04
CA GLU A 182 -12.83 -4.24 8.95
C GLU A 182 -12.18 -2.86 9.02
N VAL A 183 -10.85 -2.80 9.18
CA VAL A 183 -10.14 -1.50 9.35
C VAL A 183 -9.93 -0.73 8.04
N ALA A 184 -9.75 -1.43 6.91
CA ALA A 184 -9.42 -0.81 5.62
C ALA A 184 -10.63 -0.60 4.69
N GLY A 185 -11.85 -0.94 5.14
CA GLY A 185 -13.05 -0.94 4.30
C GLY A 185 -13.36 0.41 3.65
N SER A 186 -13.16 1.51 4.36
CA SER A 186 -13.37 2.88 3.83
C SER A 186 -12.14 3.48 3.14
N LEU A 187 -10.95 2.91 3.36
CA LEU A 187 -9.67 3.55 3.02
C LEU A 187 -9.57 3.97 1.55
N ARG A 188 -10.02 3.11 0.62
CA ARG A 188 -10.02 3.43 -0.81
C ARG A 188 -10.95 4.59 -1.15
N LEU A 189 -12.15 4.60 -0.54
CA LEU A 189 -13.13 5.66 -0.76
C LEU A 189 -12.60 6.99 -0.20
N ASP A 190 -12.05 6.95 1.01
CA ASP A 190 -11.48 8.12 1.69
C ASP A 190 -10.34 8.75 0.86
N LEU A 191 -9.43 7.91 0.32
CA LEU A 191 -8.34 8.36 -0.54
C LEU A 191 -8.81 8.85 -1.92
N SER A 192 -9.85 8.23 -2.49
CA SER A 192 -10.43 8.69 -3.76
C SER A 192 -11.05 10.08 -3.61
N GLN A 193 -11.85 10.27 -2.56
CA GLN A 193 -12.48 11.56 -2.27
C GLN A 193 -11.44 12.62 -1.89
N TYR A 194 -10.39 12.23 -1.16
CA TYR A 194 -9.26 13.12 -0.90
C TYR A 194 -8.61 13.64 -2.18
N ARG A 195 -8.38 12.79 -3.19
CA ARG A 195 -7.80 13.21 -4.47
C ARG A 195 -8.70 14.16 -5.25
N GLU A 196 -10.01 13.93 -5.24
CA GLU A 196 -10.98 14.85 -5.84
C GLU A 196 -10.97 16.21 -5.13
N LEU A 197 -10.95 16.20 -3.79
CA LEU A 197 -10.90 17.42 -2.98
C LEU A 197 -9.56 18.16 -3.10
N GLU A 198 -8.43 17.46 -3.17
CA GLU A 198 -7.10 18.04 -3.35
C GLU A 198 -7.02 18.85 -4.65
N ALA A 199 -7.56 18.30 -5.74
CA ALA A 199 -7.63 18.99 -7.02
C ALA A 199 -8.55 20.23 -6.97
N PHE A 200 -9.67 20.17 -6.23
CA PHE A 200 -10.61 21.29 -6.08
C PHE A 200 -10.07 22.39 -5.15
N ALA A 201 -9.44 21.99 -4.03
CA ALA A 201 -8.86 22.88 -3.03
C ALA A 201 -7.73 23.75 -3.60
N ALA A 202 -7.03 23.29 -4.63
CA ALA A 202 -6.03 24.09 -5.35
C ALA A 202 -6.60 25.39 -5.98
N PHE A 203 -7.92 25.45 -6.19
CA PHE A 203 -8.60 26.59 -6.82
C PHE A 203 -9.60 27.32 -5.90
N ALA A 204 -9.90 26.77 -4.73
CA ALA A 204 -10.89 27.32 -3.80
C ALA A 204 -10.20 28.06 -2.64
N SER A 205 -10.68 29.27 -2.34
CA SER A 205 -10.16 30.08 -1.22
C SER A 205 -10.75 29.71 0.14
N ASP A 206 -11.96 29.16 0.17
CA ASP A 206 -12.66 28.74 1.37
C ASP A 206 -13.24 27.34 1.14
N LEU A 207 -12.92 26.42 2.05
CA LEU A 207 -13.54 25.10 2.14
C LEU A 207 -14.43 25.07 3.38
N ASP A 208 -15.58 24.41 3.26
CA ASP A 208 -16.40 24.12 4.44
C ASP A 208 -15.65 23.19 5.42
N ALA A 209 -16.10 23.18 6.68
CA ALA A 209 -15.41 22.44 7.75
C ALA A 209 -15.31 20.92 7.48
N ALA A 210 -16.31 20.33 6.80
CA ALA A 210 -16.29 18.91 6.49
C ALA A 210 -15.27 18.60 5.39
N SER A 211 -15.26 19.39 4.31
CA SER A 211 -14.26 19.28 3.24
C SER A 211 -12.84 19.50 3.76
N LYS A 212 -12.65 20.44 4.69
CA LYS A 212 -11.34 20.67 5.33
C LYS A 212 -10.89 19.48 6.18
N ALA A 213 -11.76 18.95 7.03
CA ALA A 213 -11.45 17.77 7.86
C ALA A 213 -11.10 16.55 6.98
N GLN A 214 -11.81 16.39 5.86
CA GLN A 214 -11.55 15.31 4.91
C GLN A 214 -10.20 15.48 4.18
N LEU A 215 -9.87 16.70 3.75
CA LEU A 215 -8.58 17.01 3.13
C LEU A 215 -7.43 16.72 4.10
N GLU A 216 -7.59 17.15 5.36
CA GLU A 216 -6.62 16.95 6.44
C GLU A 216 -6.43 15.47 6.81
N ARG A 217 -7.50 14.69 6.86
CA ARG A 217 -7.42 13.24 7.08
C ARG A 217 -6.75 12.54 5.91
N GLY A 218 -7.14 12.87 4.69
CA GLY A 218 -6.56 12.28 3.48
C GLY A 218 -5.06 12.52 3.35
N ALA A 219 -4.57 13.72 3.70
CA ALA A 219 -3.14 14.01 3.74
C ALA A 219 -2.37 13.09 4.70
N ARG A 220 -2.96 12.80 5.87
CA ARG A 220 -2.37 11.88 6.87
C ARG A 220 -2.41 10.44 6.41
N LEU A 221 -3.50 10.01 5.75
CA LEU A 221 -3.58 8.68 5.14
C LEU A 221 -2.53 8.51 4.04
N VAL A 222 -2.24 9.54 3.25
CA VAL A 222 -1.17 9.50 2.25
C VAL A 222 0.21 9.35 2.90
N GLU A 223 0.49 10.07 3.99
CA GLU A 223 1.75 9.91 4.74
C GLU A 223 1.88 8.53 5.38
N LEU A 224 0.79 8.00 5.94
CA LEU A 224 0.73 6.68 6.55
C LEU A 224 1.05 5.56 5.56
N LEU A 225 0.59 5.69 4.30
CA LEU A 225 0.83 4.67 3.27
C LEU A 225 2.23 4.75 2.64
N LYS A 226 3.09 5.69 3.05
CA LYS A 226 4.46 5.76 2.56
C LYS A 226 5.33 4.76 3.30
N GLN A 227 5.95 3.87 2.54
CA GLN A 227 6.80 2.80 3.05
C GLN A 227 8.17 2.82 2.37
N PRO A 228 9.28 2.79 3.14
CA PRO A 228 10.62 2.63 2.59
C PRO A 228 10.78 1.30 1.82
N GLN A 229 11.70 1.29 0.86
CA GLN A 229 12.02 0.08 0.11
C GLN A 229 12.60 -1.01 1.03
N SER A 230 12.19 -2.26 0.81
CA SER A 230 12.70 -3.45 1.52
C SER A 230 12.47 -3.45 3.04
N GLN A 231 11.47 -2.72 3.52
CA GLN A 231 11.03 -2.75 4.92
C GLN A 231 9.58 -3.26 5.01
N PRO A 232 9.32 -4.53 4.70
CA PRO A 232 7.96 -5.08 4.76
C PRO A 232 7.42 -5.03 6.19
N MET A 233 6.13 -4.71 6.32
CA MET A 233 5.43 -4.67 7.60
C MET A 233 4.57 -5.94 7.75
N PRO A 234 4.63 -6.66 8.88
CA PRO A 234 3.71 -7.77 9.17
C PRO A 234 2.24 -7.34 9.15
N VAL A 235 1.33 -8.28 8.87
CA VAL A 235 -0.09 -7.94 8.67
C VAL A 235 -0.74 -7.38 9.94
N GLU A 236 -0.34 -7.88 11.11
CA GLU A 236 -0.78 -7.42 12.42
C GLU A 236 -0.41 -5.96 12.68
N GLU A 237 0.78 -5.53 12.26
CA GLU A 237 1.22 -4.14 12.35
C GLU A 237 0.51 -3.26 11.31
N GLN A 238 0.28 -3.79 10.10
CA GLN A 238 -0.50 -3.07 9.08
C GLN A 238 -1.93 -2.80 9.56
N VAL A 239 -2.58 -3.77 10.21
CA VAL A 239 -3.93 -3.60 10.77
C VAL A 239 -3.96 -2.44 11.76
N VAL A 240 -2.99 -2.38 12.68
CA VAL A 240 -2.84 -1.28 13.63
C VAL A 240 -2.62 0.04 12.91
N SER A 241 -1.68 0.10 11.97
CA SER A 241 -1.36 1.30 11.20
C SER A 241 -2.61 1.86 10.51
N ILE A 242 -3.35 1.02 9.77
CA ILE A 242 -4.57 1.45 9.09
C ILE A 242 -5.66 1.85 10.09
N PHE A 243 -5.80 1.15 11.21
CA PHE A 243 -6.73 1.52 12.29
C PHE A 243 -6.49 2.95 12.81
N LEU A 244 -5.23 3.39 12.92
CA LEU A 244 -4.92 4.77 13.31
C LEU A 244 -5.49 5.80 12.33
N GLY A 245 -5.36 5.51 11.04
CA GLY A 245 -5.83 6.38 9.97
C GLY A 245 -7.34 6.41 9.86
N THR A 246 -7.98 5.25 9.75
CA THR A 246 -9.43 5.15 9.53
C THR A 246 -10.24 5.45 10.78
N GLY A 247 -9.70 5.18 11.97
CA GLY A 247 -10.29 5.56 13.25
C GLY A 247 -10.16 7.05 13.60
N GLY A 248 -9.52 7.87 12.75
CA GLY A 248 -9.29 9.29 13.01
C GLY A 248 -8.30 9.58 14.15
N HIS A 249 -7.55 8.58 14.60
CA HIS A 249 -6.55 8.75 15.65
C HIS A 249 -5.37 9.58 15.16
N LEU A 250 -5.14 9.73 13.85
CA LEU A 250 -4.08 10.60 13.33
C LEU A 250 -4.51 12.06 13.18
N ASP A 251 -5.81 12.39 13.29
CA ASP A 251 -6.34 13.73 12.95
C ASP A 251 -5.68 14.86 13.77
N SER A 252 -5.24 14.59 15.00
CA SER A 252 -4.52 15.56 15.84
C SER A 252 -3.00 15.59 15.63
N VAL A 253 -2.44 14.61 14.92
CA VAL A 253 -0.99 14.51 14.65
C VAL A 253 -0.66 15.45 13.48
N PRO A 254 0.39 16.29 13.55
CA PRO A 254 0.86 17.04 12.38
C PRO A 254 1.29 16.12 11.24
N VAL A 255 0.97 16.48 10.00
CA VAL A 255 1.21 15.63 8.81
C VAL A 255 2.68 15.21 8.69
N GLU A 256 3.61 16.11 8.98
CA GLU A 256 5.05 15.86 8.96
C GLU A 256 5.53 14.81 9.98
N ASP A 257 4.78 14.60 11.06
CA ASP A 257 5.12 13.69 12.15
C ASP A 257 4.40 12.34 12.07
N VAL A 258 3.48 12.14 11.12
CA VAL A 258 2.65 10.92 11.01
C VAL A 258 3.52 9.66 10.93
N ARG A 259 4.54 9.66 10.08
CA ARG A 259 5.44 8.50 9.89
C ARG A 259 6.27 8.20 11.14
N ARG A 260 6.70 9.24 11.86
CA ARG A 260 7.42 9.09 13.12
C ARG A 260 6.50 8.53 14.19
N PHE A 261 5.28 9.06 14.29
CA PHE A 261 4.26 8.58 15.21
C PHE A 261 3.92 7.10 14.98
N GLU A 262 3.71 6.70 13.72
CA GLU A 262 3.48 5.30 13.37
C GLU A 262 4.65 4.41 13.79
N THR A 263 5.87 4.79 13.45
CA THR A 263 7.07 4.00 13.77
C THR A 263 7.24 3.82 15.29
N GLU A 264 7.16 4.92 16.06
CA GLU A 264 7.34 4.88 17.50
C GLU A 264 6.19 4.15 18.21
N LEU A 265 4.96 4.27 17.71
CA LEU A 265 3.83 3.53 18.26
C LEU A 265 3.97 2.04 17.98
N LEU A 266 4.36 1.64 16.77
CA LEU A 266 4.60 0.23 16.44
C LEU A 266 5.76 -0.34 17.28
N ASP A 267 6.82 0.43 17.52
CA ASP A 267 7.89 0.06 18.45
C ASP A 267 7.37 -0.13 19.88
N HIS A 268 6.51 0.79 20.36
CA HIS A 268 5.89 0.67 21.68
C HIS A 268 5.00 -0.58 21.77
N MET A 269 4.22 -0.88 20.72
CA MET A 269 3.37 -2.07 20.66
C MET A 269 4.19 -3.36 20.65
N ARG A 270 5.29 -3.41 19.88
CA ARG A 270 6.22 -4.54 19.90
C ARG A 270 6.83 -4.78 21.28
N ALA A 271 7.11 -3.71 22.02
CA ALA A 271 7.80 -3.80 23.31
C ALA A 271 6.87 -4.06 24.50
N SER A 272 5.65 -3.50 24.49
CA SER A 272 4.77 -3.44 25.67
C SER A 272 3.42 -4.13 25.46
N GLU A 273 2.95 -4.26 24.22
CA GLU A 273 1.58 -4.70 23.90
C GLU A 273 1.58 -5.83 22.84
N GLU A 274 2.58 -6.72 22.90
CA GLU A 274 2.76 -7.82 21.94
C GLU A 274 1.55 -8.79 21.91
N GLU A 275 0.80 -8.85 23.01
CA GLU A 275 -0.43 -9.66 23.12
C GLU A 275 -1.47 -9.25 22.06
N ILE A 276 -1.65 -7.95 21.80
CA ILE A 276 -2.60 -7.45 20.79
C ILE A 276 -2.16 -7.88 19.39
N LEU A 277 -0.86 -7.77 19.08
CA LEU A 277 -0.30 -8.16 17.79
C LEU A 277 -0.44 -9.67 17.56
N THR A 278 -0.22 -10.47 18.61
CA THR A 278 -0.36 -11.93 18.58
C THR A 278 -1.83 -12.33 18.39
N GLU A 279 -2.76 -11.68 19.10
CA GLU A 279 -4.20 -11.93 18.95
C GLU A 279 -4.66 -11.68 17.50
N ILE A 280 -4.22 -10.58 16.87
CA ILE A 280 -4.56 -10.27 15.48
C ILE A 280 -3.98 -11.33 14.53
N ARG A 281 -2.73 -11.75 14.75
CA ARG A 281 -2.05 -12.75 13.92
C ARG A 281 -2.76 -14.10 13.95
N ASP A 282 -3.12 -14.58 15.13
CA ASP A 282 -3.65 -15.93 15.34
C ASP A 282 -5.15 -16.01 15.07
N SER A 283 -5.92 -15.02 15.55
CA SER A 283 -7.38 -14.99 15.37
C SER A 283 -7.82 -14.47 14.00
N GLN A 284 -6.93 -13.78 13.30
CA GLN A 284 -7.18 -13.07 12.04
C GLN A 284 -8.30 -12.01 12.11
N LYS A 285 -8.68 -11.60 13.33
CA LYS A 285 -9.75 -10.66 13.64
C LYS A 285 -9.24 -9.60 14.60
N LEU A 286 -9.87 -8.42 14.56
CA LEU A 286 -9.72 -7.41 15.59
C LEU A 286 -11.00 -7.47 16.42
N THR A 287 -10.94 -8.09 17.60
CA THR A 287 -12.10 -8.16 18.50
C THR A 287 -12.44 -6.77 19.04
N GLU A 288 -13.69 -6.54 19.45
CA GLU A 288 -14.09 -5.26 20.05
C GLU A 288 -13.25 -4.95 21.30
N GLU A 289 -12.98 -5.97 22.13
CA GLU A 289 -12.11 -5.84 23.30
C GLU A 289 -10.68 -5.43 22.93
N ALA A 290 -10.10 -6.02 21.88
CA ALA A 290 -8.78 -5.65 21.38
C ALA A 290 -8.76 -4.24 20.79
N ALA A 291 -9.82 -3.83 20.09
CA ALA A 291 -9.96 -2.49 19.52
C ALA A 291 -10.07 -1.41 20.62
N ASP A 292 -10.81 -1.69 21.69
CA ASP A 292 -10.92 -0.79 22.84
C ASP A 292 -9.59 -0.64 23.57
N LYS A 293 -8.90 -1.75 23.86
CA LYS A 293 -7.55 -1.75 24.44
C LYS A 293 -6.57 -0.99 23.55
N LEU A 294 -6.59 -1.24 22.24
CA LEU A 294 -5.74 -0.54 21.28
C LEU A 294 -5.99 0.96 21.32
N THR A 295 -7.26 1.39 21.40
CA THR A 295 -7.62 2.80 21.54
C THR A 295 -7.08 3.42 22.83
N GLU A 296 -7.11 2.70 23.95
CA GLU A 296 -6.53 3.15 25.22
C GLU A 296 -5.01 3.29 25.13
N VAL A 297 -4.33 2.31 24.54
CA VAL A 297 -2.87 2.35 24.30
C VAL A 297 -2.52 3.56 23.43
N ILE A 298 -3.23 3.80 22.34
CA ILE A 298 -3.02 4.96 21.46
C ILE A 298 -3.20 6.27 22.23
N LYS A 299 -4.25 6.39 23.04
CA LYS A 299 -4.50 7.59 23.86
C LYS A 299 -3.39 7.83 24.87
N ASN A 300 -2.87 6.77 25.50
CA ASN A 300 -1.78 6.88 26.47
C ASN A 300 -0.46 7.23 25.78
N PHE A 301 -0.18 6.62 24.63
CA PHE A 301 1.00 6.93 23.82
C PHE A 301 0.99 8.40 23.35
N LYS A 302 -0.15 8.90 22.88
CA LYS A 302 -0.31 10.30 22.47
C LYS A 302 0.04 11.32 23.55
N LYS A 303 -0.17 11.01 24.83
CA LYS A 303 0.20 11.91 25.94
C LYS A 303 1.72 12.04 26.10
N GLY A 304 2.48 11.03 25.69
CA GLY A 304 3.94 11.02 25.73
C GLY A 304 4.62 11.50 24.44
N PHE A 305 3.88 11.55 23.33
CA PHE A 305 4.42 11.95 22.03
C PHE A 305 4.51 13.47 21.89
N ALA A 306 5.70 13.98 21.58
CA ALA A 306 5.95 15.39 21.33
C ALA A 306 6.10 15.65 19.83
N ALA A 307 5.21 16.47 19.27
CA ALA A 307 5.34 16.89 17.87
C ALA A 307 6.60 17.72 17.63
N THR A 308 7.10 17.75 16.40
CA THR A 308 8.30 18.51 16.01
C THR A 308 8.11 20.02 16.25
N GLY A 309 6.88 20.53 16.16
CA GLY A 309 6.52 21.90 16.53
C GLY A 309 6.41 22.16 18.05
N GLY A 310 6.66 21.17 18.91
CA GLY A 310 6.53 21.26 20.37
C GLY A 310 5.09 21.24 20.90
N GLY A 311 4.09 21.08 20.03
CA GLY A 311 2.68 20.96 20.40
C GLY A 311 2.33 19.57 20.96
N SER A 312 1.36 19.54 21.86
CA SER A 312 0.72 18.28 22.29
C SER A 312 -0.15 17.72 21.17
N VAL A 313 -0.18 16.41 21.05
CA VAL A 313 -1.00 15.68 20.07
C VAL A 313 -2.30 15.18 20.70
N VAL A 314 -2.49 15.38 22.00
CA VAL A 314 -3.77 15.17 22.66
C VAL A 314 -4.70 16.30 22.19
N PRO A 315 -5.88 15.99 21.62
CA PRO A 315 -6.87 17.02 21.32
C PRO A 315 -7.12 17.83 22.59
N ASP A 316 -7.04 19.15 22.53
CA ASP A 316 -7.46 19.98 23.65
C ASP A 316 -8.92 19.60 23.94
N GLU A 317 -9.16 18.86 25.02
CA GLU A 317 -10.49 18.79 25.59
C GLU A 317 -10.87 20.25 25.81
N HIS A 318 -11.95 20.68 25.16
CA HIS A 318 -12.46 22.02 25.32
C HIS A 318 -12.82 22.16 26.80
N VAL A 319 -11.87 22.63 27.61
CA VAL A 319 -12.11 22.96 29.00
C VAL A 319 -13.04 24.15 28.91
N GLU A 320 -14.33 23.93 29.16
CA GLU A 320 -15.26 25.03 29.39
C GLU A 320 -14.58 25.96 30.38
N ALA A 321 -14.45 27.24 30.01
CA ALA A 321 -13.91 28.23 30.92
C ALA A 321 -14.69 28.11 32.24
N LEU A 322 -13.98 27.89 33.34
CA LEU A 322 -14.59 27.88 34.67
C LEU A 322 -15.52 29.10 34.78
N ASP A 323 -16.80 28.87 35.07
CA ASP A 323 -17.76 29.95 35.37
C ASP A 323 -17.09 30.98 36.29
N GLU A 324 -17.28 32.27 36.05
CA GLU A 324 -16.68 33.35 36.87
C GLU A 324 -16.95 33.17 38.37
N ASP A 325 -18.01 32.45 38.72
CA ASP A 325 -18.39 32.11 40.10
C ASP A 325 -17.45 31.09 40.79
N LYS A 326 -16.63 30.36 40.03
CA LYS A 326 -15.63 29.38 40.53
C LYS A 326 -14.20 29.94 40.59
N LEU A 327 -13.99 31.18 40.14
CA LEU A 327 -12.71 31.90 40.26
C LEU A 327 -12.54 32.41 41.71
N ALA A 328 -12.06 31.55 42.60
CA ALA A 328 -11.68 31.95 43.95
C ALA A 328 -10.45 32.87 43.89
N LYS A 329 -10.65 34.17 44.08
CA LYS A 329 -9.56 35.13 44.29
C LYS A 329 -8.92 34.85 45.65
N GLU A 330 -7.72 34.29 45.66
CA GLU A 330 -6.91 34.26 46.88
C GLU A 330 -6.59 35.70 47.33
N ALA A 331 -7.29 36.15 48.36
CA ALA A 331 -7.03 37.43 48.99
C ALA A 331 -6.11 37.25 50.19
N VAL A 332 -4.92 37.85 50.11
CA VAL A 332 -4.01 37.95 51.26
C VAL A 332 -4.65 38.82 52.34
N LYS A 333 -4.94 38.24 53.51
CA LYS A 333 -5.54 38.96 54.65
C LYS A 333 -4.52 39.93 55.26
N VAL A 334 -4.72 41.23 55.04
CA VAL A 334 -3.96 42.28 55.72
C VAL A 334 -4.74 42.74 56.97
N LYS A 335 -4.18 42.54 58.18
CA LYS A 335 -4.73 43.07 59.44
C LYS A 335 -4.43 44.58 59.59
N LYS A 336 -4.93 45.41 58.69
CA LYS A 336 -4.91 46.88 58.82
C LYS A 336 -6.25 47.46 58.36
N PRO A 337 -6.75 48.53 59.00
CA PRO A 337 -7.98 49.19 58.57
C PRO A 337 -7.81 49.74 57.15
N ALA A 338 -8.86 49.61 56.33
CA ALA A 338 -8.86 50.07 54.95
C ALA A 338 -8.62 51.60 54.86
N PRO A 339 -7.82 52.09 53.90
CA PRO A 339 -7.55 53.51 53.77
C PRO A 339 -8.83 54.28 53.43
N LYS A 340 -9.10 55.38 54.16
CA LYS A 340 -10.27 56.25 53.90
C LYS A 340 -10.16 56.86 52.50
N LYS A 341 -11.16 56.61 51.65
CA LYS A 341 -11.30 57.27 50.34
C LYS A 341 -11.33 58.79 50.54
N LYS A 342 -10.38 59.50 49.94
CA LYS A 342 -10.47 60.96 49.79
C LYS A 342 -11.55 61.27 48.74
N LYS A 343 -12.43 62.21 49.06
CA LYS A 343 -13.45 62.76 48.14
C LYS A 343 -12.79 63.50 46.99
#